data_AF-A0A1E3Q4D3-F1
#
_entry.id   AF-A0A1E3Q4D3-F1
#
_cell.length_a   1.000
_cell.length_b   1.000
_cell.length_c   1.000
_cell.angle_alpha   90.00
_cell.angle_beta   90.00
_cell.angle_gamma   90.00
#
_symmetry.space_group_name_H-M   'P 1'
#
loop_
_entity.id
_entity.type
_entity.pdbx_description
1 polymer ?
#
loop_
_entity_poly.entity_id
_entity_poly.type
_entity_poly.pdbx_seq_one_letter_code
_entity_poly.pdbx_strand_id
1 'polypeptide(L)' 'MENPHQQVQNALLARVITNVEKLNEAIIVLNRVLQDVNRENMNVELLSQMWENYQRNVLFNLESTDSLEKPI' A
#
# COMPACT_ATOMS: atom_id res chain seq x y z
N MET A 1 2.96 46.63 -26.37
CA MET A 1 2.36 45.38 -26.89
C MET A 1 3.15 44.23 -26.28
N GLU A 2 2.51 43.25 -25.67
CA GLU A 2 3.21 42.08 -25.11
C GLU A 2 3.87 41.28 -26.22
N ASN A 3 5.06 40.71 -25.93
CA ASN A 3 5.82 39.91 -26.88
C ASN A 3 5.09 38.57 -27.15
N PRO A 4 4.81 38.19 -28.41
CA PRO A 4 4.13 36.93 -28.73
C PRO A 4 4.78 35.68 -28.13
N HIS A 5 6.11 35.66 -28.01
CA HIS A 5 6.82 34.55 -27.36
C HIS A 5 6.51 34.45 -25.86
N GLN A 6 6.32 35.59 -25.19
CA GLN A 6 5.97 35.64 -23.78
C GLN A 6 4.54 35.14 -23.54
N GLN A 7 3.60 35.46 -24.44
CA GLN A 7 2.23 34.94 -24.37
C GLN A 7 2.19 33.41 -24.51
N VAL A 8 2.98 32.86 -25.44
CA VAL A 8 3.10 31.40 -25.61
C VAL A 8 3.72 30.75 -24.38
N GLN A 9 4.80 31.32 -23.82
CA GLN A 9 5.44 30.80 -22.61
C GLN A 9 4.48 30.80 -21.42
N ASN A 10 3.71 31.89 -21.24
CA ASN A 10 2.72 31.97 -20.17
C ASN A 10 1.60 30.93 -20.34
N ALA A 11 1.14 30.69 -21.57
CA ALA A 11 0.13 29.66 -21.84
C ALA A 11 0.64 28.24 -21.57
N LEU A 12 1.90 27.95 -21.93
CA LEU A 12 2.53 26.67 -21.62
C LEU A 12 2.70 26.48 -20.11
N LEU A 13 3.15 27.52 -19.40
CA LEU A 13 3.31 27.48 -17.95
C LEU A 13 1.97 27.25 -17.23
N ALA A 14 0.91 27.95 -17.66
CA ALA A 14 -0.44 27.74 -17.13
C ALA A 14 -0.89 26.28 -17.31
N ARG A 15 -0.64 25.69 -18.48
CA ARG A 15 -0.96 24.28 -18.73
C ARG A 15 -0.15 23.34 -17.84
N VAL A 16 1.13 23.61 -17.61
CA VAL A 16 1.98 22.83 -16.70
C VAL A 16 1.42 22.89 -15.28
N ILE A 17 1.09 24.08 -14.79
CA ILE A 17 0.52 24.27 -13.44
C ILE A 17 -0.78 23.47 -13.31
N THR A 18 -1.73 23.63 -14.24
CA THR A 18 -3.00 22.90 -14.21
C THR A 18 -2.81 21.38 -14.26
N ASN A 19 -1.82 20.89 -15.02
CA ASN A 19 -1.53 19.47 -15.06
C ASN A 19 -0.93 18.96 -13.74
N VAL A 20 -0.07 19.76 -13.09
CA VAL A 20 0.51 19.43 -11.78
C VAL A 20 -0.57 19.43 -10.69
N GLU A 21 -1.51 20.37 -10.72
CA GLU A 21 -2.66 20.38 -9.81
C GLU A 21 -3.49 19.11 -9.94
N LYS A 22 -3.85 18.71 -11.17
CA LYS A 22 -4.59 17.47 -11.42
C LYS A 22 -3.82 16.22 -11.00
N LEU A 23 -2.50 16.22 -11.19
CA LEU A 23 -1.65 15.12 -10.72
C LEU A 23 -1.69 15.02 -9.19
N ASN A 24 -1.59 16.15 -8.49
CA ASN A 24 -1.68 16.18 -7.03
C ASN A 24 -3.03 15.66 -6.53
N GLU A 25 -4.14 16.06 -7.17
CA GLU A 25 -5.47 15.53 -6.86
C GLU A 25 -5.54 14.02 -7.04
N ALA A 26 -5.01 13.49 -8.15
CA ALA A 26 -4.96 12.05 -8.40
C ALA A 26 -4.11 11.30 -7.35
N ILE A 27 -2.98 11.88 -6.92
CA ILE A 27 -2.12 11.32 -5.87
C ILE A 27 -2.83 11.31 -4.52
N ILE A 28 -3.60 12.34 -4.18
CA ILE A 28 -4.40 12.37 -2.94
C ILE A 28 -5.41 11.22 -2.93
N VAL A 29 -6.11 11.00 -4.05
CA VAL A 29 -7.06 9.88 -4.19
C VAL A 29 -6.32 8.53 -4.08
N LEU A 30 -5.18 8.39 -4.76
CA LEU A 30 -4.36 7.18 -4.67
C LEU A 30 -3.95 6.86 -3.23
N ASN A 31 -3.47 7.86 -2.49
CA ASN A 31 -3.05 7.68 -1.09
C ASN A 31 -4.21 7.23 -0.21
N ARG A 32 -5.41 7.79 -0.42
CA ARG A 32 -6.61 7.38 0.31
C ARG A 32 -6.97 5.92 0.03
N VAL A 33 -6.96 5.52 -1.24
CA VAL A 33 -7.25 4.13 -1.64
C VAL A 33 -6.22 3.17 -1.06
N LEU A 34 -4.93 3.52 -1.08
CA LEU A 34 -3.88 2.70 -0.48
C LEU A 34 -4.04 2.57 1.04
N GLN A 35 -4.47 3.63 1.71
CA GLN A 35 -4.77 3.58 3.14
C GLN A 35 -5.94 2.62 3.44
N ASP A 36 -6.99 2.66 2.62
CA ASP A 36 -8.13 1.75 2.75
C ASP A 36 -7.70 0.28 2.52
N VAL A 37 -6.91 -0.01 1.47
CA VAL A 37 -6.37 -1.36 1.22
C VAL A 37 -5.50 -1.84 2.39
N ASN A 38 -4.63 -0.99 2.93
CA ASN A 38 -3.79 -1.34 4.07
C ASN A 38 -4.63 -1.70 5.30
N ARG A 39 -5.70 -0.93 5.56
CA ARG A 39 -6.63 -1.21 6.65
C ARG A 39 -7.32 -2.56 6.49
N GLU A 40 -7.80 -2.89 5.29
CA GLU A 40 -8.46 -4.17 5.02
C GLU A 40 -7.50 -5.36 5.17
N ASN A 41 -6.20 -5.16 4.87
CA ASN A 41 -5.18 -6.19 5.03
C ASN A 41 -4.83 -6.50 6.50
N MET A 42 -5.17 -5.63 7.46
CA MET A 42 -4.80 -5.83 8.88
C MET A 42 -5.38 -7.13 9.46
N ASN A 43 -6.58 -7.53 9.06
CA ASN A 43 -7.21 -8.76 9.54
C ASN A 43 -6.50 -10.02 9.03
N VAL A 44 -6.04 -9.99 7.77
CA VAL A 44 -5.28 -11.09 7.16
C VAL A 44 -3.92 -11.22 7.83
N GLU A 45 -3.26 -10.09 8.09
CA GLU A 45 -1.99 -10.05 8.82
C GLU A 45 -2.14 -10.65 10.23
N LEU A 46 -3.17 -10.25 10.97
CA LEU A 46 -3.46 -10.81 12.30
C LEU A 46 -3.69 -12.32 12.24
N LEU A 47 -4.50 -12.79 11.28
CA LEU A 47 -4.77 -14.21 11.11
C LEU A 47 -3.49 -15.01 10.80
N SER A 48 -2.62 -14.47 9.93
CA SER A 48 -1.33 -15.08 9.60
C SER A 48 -0.47 -15.25 10.85
N GLN A 49 -0.35 -14.20 11.67
CA GLN A 49 0.40 -14.24 12.92
C GLN A 49 -0.20 -15.23 13.94
N MET A 50 -1.53 -15.30 14.03
CA MET A 50 -2.21 -16.27 14.88
C MET A 50 -1.92 -17.70 14.46
N TRP A 51 -1.95 -17.99 13.15
CA TRP A 51 -1.62 -19.31 12.63
C TRP A 51 -0.16 -19.69 12.85
N GLU A 52 0.77 -18.77 12.64
CA GLU A 52 2.18 -19.01 12.94
C GLU A 52 2.40 -19.34 14.42
N ASN A 53 1.76 -18.58 15.33
CA ASN A 53 1.85 -18.84 16.75
C ASN A 53 1.25 -20.19 17.13
N TYR A 54 0.09 -20.52 16.57
CA TYR A 54 -0.54 -21.81 16.78
C TYR A 54 0.36 -22.95 16.31
N GLN A 55 0.89 -22.85 15.09
CA GLN A 55 1.79 -23.84 14.51
C GLN A 55 3.05 -24.02 15.37
N ARG A 56 3.69 -22.93 15.81
CA ARG A 56 4.85 -22.97 16.71
C ARG A 56 4.53 -23.68 18.02
N ASN A 57 3.39 -23.34 18.64
CA ASN A 57 2.98 -23.95 19.90
C ASN A 57 2.66 -25.44 19.75
N VAL A 58 1.94 -25.82 18.69
CA VAL A 58 1.63 -27.23 18.42
C VAL A 58 2.92 -28.01 18.21
N LEU A 59 3.84 -27.52 17.35
CA LEU A 59 5.12 -28.16 17.12
C LEU A 59 5.90 -28.37 18.43
N PHE A 60 6.05 -27.32 19.24
CA PHE A 60 6.75 -27.38 20.52
C PHE A 60 6.14 -28.41 21.48
N ASN A 61 4.81 -28.48 21.57
CA ASN A 61 4.13 -29.44 22.46
C ASN A 61 4.23 -30.88 21.92
N LEU A 62 4.14 -31.07 20.60
CA LEU A 62 4.29 -32.40 19.98
C LEU A 62 5.72 -32.94 20.16
N GLU A 63 6.74 -32.09 20.00
CA GLU A 63 8.14 -32.42 20.30
C GLU A 63 8.32 -32.76 21.78
N SER A 64 7.72 -31.98 22.69
CA SER A 64 7.84 -32.20 24.15
C SER A 64 7.14 -33.46 24.65
N THR A 65 6.18 -33.99 23.89
CA THR A 65 5.38 -35.17 24.25
C THR A 65 5.73 -36.42 23.45
N ASP A 66 6.80 -36.38 22.64
CA ASP A 66 7.20 -37.43 21.69
C ASP A 66 6.07 -37.88 20.74
N SER A 67 5.09 -37.01 20.50
CA SER A 67 3.92 -37.27 19.64
C SER A 67 4.07 -36.66 18.24
N LEU A 68 5.26 -36.16 17.91
CA LEU A 68 5.56 -35.59 16.61
C LEU A 68 5.63 -36.68 15.52
N GLU A 69 4.59 -36.78 14.71
CA GLU A 69 4.55 -37.65 13.54
C GLU A 69 5.20 -36.99 12.31
N LYS A 70 5.77 -37.80 11.41
CA LYS A 70 6.30 -37.29 10.14
C LYS A 70 5.15 -36.86 9.25
N PRO A 71 5.29 -35.75 8.48
CA PRO A 71 4.29 -35.35 7.49
C PRO A 71 4.02 -36.49 6.51
N ILE A 72 2.75 -36.65 6.12
CA ILE A 72 2.25 -37.65 5.15
C ILE A 72 2.45 -37.16 3.73
#